data_AF-A0A9E0NYM2-F1
#
_entry.id   AF-A0A9E0NYM2-F1
#
_cell.length_a   1.000
_cell.length_b   1.000
_cell.length_c   1.000
_cell.angle_alpha   90.00
_cell.angle_beta   90.00
_cell.angle_gamma   90.00
#
_symmetry.space_group_name_H-M   'P 1'
#
loop_
_entity.id
_entity.type
_entity.pdbx_description
1 polymer ?
#
loop_
_entity_poly.entity_id
_entity_poly.type
_entity_poly.pdbx_seq_one_letter_code
_entity_poly.pdbx_strand_id
1 'polypeptide(L)'
;MQVLKFKFGASGDRVDAFGIRFFGDFDGRVGHGGTFSEILTDPDIPPMTTHQRVTLWFMFEKIRPYDKVSRMLDHLTEGLKKRGYTIKLSSLDGLVDTTSPEYDSKPERRFPASRRMHGCNAATGFSVTAEKTDAKLKFSSKEISSVKEVAVQLGQEIYGRPLKMVSLQS
;
A
#
# COMPACT_ATOMS: atom_id res chain seq x y z
N MET A 1 -10.48 -18.11 -6.24
CA MET A 1 -10.26 -16.67 -6.06
C MET A 1 -8.98 -16.28 -6.79
N GLN A 2 -9.02 -15.20 -7.56
CA GLN A 2 -7.89 -14.68 -8.32
C GLN A 2 -7.26 -13.49 -7.59
N VAL A 3 -6.00 -13.19 -7.92
CA VAL A 3 -5.32 -11.95 -7.49
C VAL A 3 -4.89 -11.16 -8.71
N LEU A 4 -5.35 -9.92 -8.82
CA LEU A 4 -4.83 -8.96 -9.81
C LEU A 4 -3.82 -8.04 -9.14
N LYS A 5 -2.58 -8.04 -9.65
CA LYS A 5 -1.44 -7.30 -9.10
C LYS A 5 -1.05 -6.15 -10.04
N PHE A 6 -0.90 -4.96 -9.49
CA PHE A 6 -0.24 -3.82 -10.13
C PHE A 6 0.98 -3.42 -9.29
N LYS A 7 2.09 -3.06 -9.96
CA LYS A 7 3.28 -2.51 -9.32
C LYS A 7 3.77 -1.28 -10.09
N PHE A 8 4.23 -0.29 -9.35
CA PHE A 8 4.79 0.96 -9.84
C PHE A 8 6.13 1.21 -9.16
N GLY A 9 7.10 1.78 -9.87
CA GLY A 9 8.45 1.99 -9.36
C GLY A 9 9.34 0.75 -9.46
N ALA A 10 10.45 0.74 -8.73
CA ALA A 10 11.51 -0.27 -8.87
C ALA A 10 11.32 -1.51 -7.98
N SER A 11 12.30 -2.41 -7.98
CA SER A 11 12.36 -3.63 -7.16
C SER A 11 13.58 -3.61 -6.25
N GLY A 12 13.47 -4.24 -5.07
CA GLY A 12 14.49 -4.24 -4.01
C GLY A 12 14.00 -3.54 -2.74
N ASP A 13 14.81 -3.57 -1.69
CA ASP A 13 14.39 -3.16 -0.33
C ASP A 13 14.60 -1.66 -0.03
N ARG A 14 15.22 -0.92 -0.96
CA ARG A 14 15.58 0.49 -0.81
C ARG A 14 15.21 1.28 -2.05
N VAL A 15 13.93 1.24 -2.41
CA VAL A 15 13.40 1.90 -3.61
C VAL A 15 12.05 2.56 -3.34
N ASP A 16 11.79 3.66 -4.04
CA ASP A 16 10.42 4.17 -4.19
C ASP A 16 9.63 3.21 -5.08
N ALA A 17 8.64 2.54 -4.49
CA ALA A 17 7.72 1.66 -5.18
C ALA A 17 6.39 1.57 -4.44
N PHE A 18 5.30 1.39 -5.18
CA PHE A 18 4.00 1.06 -4.58
C PHE A 18 3.28 0.00 -5.42
N GLY A 19 2.26 -0.62 -4.84
CA GLY A 19 1.48 -1.61 -5.55
C GLY A 19 0.10 -1.82 -4.98
N ILE A 20 -0.70 -2.53 -5.78
CA ILE A 20 -2.11 -2.80 -5.53
C ILE A 20 -2.33 -4.29 -5.77
N ARG A 21 -3.01 -4.96 -4.84
CA ARG A 21 -3.44 -6.35 -4.96
C ARG A 21 -4.96 -6.40 -4.75
N PHE A 22 -5.71 -6.79 -5.77
CA PHE A 22 -7.14 -7.06 -5.66
C PHE A 22 -7.34 -8.56 -5.46
N PHE A 23 -8.15 -8.96 -4.47
CA PHE A 23 -8.46 -10.34 -4.13
C PHE A 23 -9.97 -10.56 -4.26
N GLY A 24 -10.37 -11.44 -5.17
CA GLY A 24 -11.77 -11.73 -5.44
C GLY A 24 -11.95 -12.44 -6.78
N ASP A 25 -13.16 -12.36 -7.31
CA ASP A 25 -13.44 -12.71 -8.71
C ASP A 25 -13.46 -11.44 -9.57
N PHE A 26 -13.35 -11.60 -10.89
CA PHE A 26 -13.22 -10.48 -11.83
C PHE A 26 -14.21 -10.65 -13.00
N ASP A 27 -14.68 -9.54 -13.55
CA ASP A 27 -15.36 -9.56 -14.85
C ASP A 27 -14.38 -9.96 -15.96
N GLY A 28 -14.85 -10.62 -17.03
CA GLY A 28 -14.00 -11.12 -18.13
C GLY A 28 -13.31 -10.05 -19.00
N ARG A 29 -13.26 -8.79 -18.55
CA ARG A 29 -12.65 -7.64 -19.23
C ARG A 29 -11.74 -6.79 -18.31
N VAL A 30 -11.33 -7.31 -17.15
CA VAL A 30 -10.37 -6.61 -16.28
C VAL A 30 -8.96 -7.20 -16.44
N GLY A 31 -7.92 -6.39 -16.19
CA GLY A 31 -6.52 -6.83 -16.22
C GLY A 31 -5.55 -6.02 -17.10
N HIS A 32 -6.00 -5.01 -17.86
CA HIS A 32 -5.09 -4.19 -18.66
C HIS A 32 -4.01 -3.51 -17.79
N GLY A 33 -2.75 -3.91 -18.00
CA GLY A 33 -1.57 -3.44 -17.26
C GLY A 33 -1.32 -4.11 -15.90
N GLY A 34 -2.06 -5.15 -15.53
CA GLY A 34 -1.84 -5.90 -14.28
C GLY A 34 -1.59 -7.38 -14.55
N THR A 35 -0.87 -8.04 -13.64
CA THR A 35 -0.58 -9.48 -13.72
C THR A 35 -1.55 -10.23 -12.83
N PHE A 36 -2.23 -11.24 -13.40
CA PHE A 36 -3.04 -12.17 -12.61
C PHE A 36 -2.18 -13.26 -11.97
N SER A 37 -2.60 -13.74 -10.81
CA SER A 37 -2.09 -14.96 -10.19
C SER A 37 -3.25 -15.70 -9.54
N GLU A 38 -3.21 -17.03 -9.58
CA GLU A 38 -4.10 -17.84 -8.75
C GLU A 38 -3.54 -17.94 -7.33
N ILE A 39 -4.42 -18.06 -6.34
CA ILE A 39 -4.00 -18.34 -4.96
C ILE A 39 -3.83 -19.85 -4.83
N LEU A 40 -2.62 -20.32 -5.12
CA LEU A 40 -2.14 -21.61 -4.61
C LEU A 40 -1.91 -21.42 -3.11
N THR A 41 -2.91 -21.84 -2.32
CA THR A 41 -2.97 -21.87 -0.84
C THR A 41 -1.70 -21.42 -0.11
N ASP A 42 -1.68 -20.15 0.28
CA ASP A 42 -0.74 -19.59 1.25
C ASP A 42 -1.35 -19.80 2.65
N PRO A 43 -0.65 -20.48 3.58
CA PRO A 43 -1.18 -20.87 4.89
C PRO A 43 -1.44 -19.68 5.83
N ASP A 44 -0.87 -18.50 5.55
CA ASP A 44 -1.10 -17.28 6.34
C ASP A 44 -2.32 -16.46 5.85
N ILE A 45 -3.03 -16.94 4.81
CA ILE A 45 -4.26 -16.29 4.33
C ILE A 45 -5.45 -16.69 5.23
N PRO A 46 -6.12 -15.73 5.91
CA PRO A 46 -7.34 -16.02 6.66
C PRO A 46 -8.44 -16.57 5.75
N PRO A 47 -9.32 -17.46 6.26
CA PRO A 47 -10.16 -18.35 5.46
C PRO A 47 -10.95 -17.64 4.35
N MET A 48 -11.08 -18.35 3.22
CA MET A 48 -11.57 -17.86 1.92
C MET A 48 -12.53 -16.68 2.01
N THR A 49 -12.05 -15.52 1.57
CA THR A 49 -12.71 -14.25 1.79
C THR A 49 -13.99 -14.16 0.96
N THR A 50 -15.15 -14.20 1.61
CA THR A 50 -16.48 -14.06 0.97
C THR A 50 -16.67 -12.70 0.29
N HIS A 51 -15.84 -11.72 0.66
CA HIS A 51 -15.90 -10.34 0.19
C HIS A 51 -14.65 -9.99 -0.61
N GLN A 52 -14.83 -9.04 -1.54
CA GLN A 52 -13.75 -8.39 -2.25
C GLN A 52 -12.79 -7.69 -1.30
N ARG A 53 -11.48 -7.91 -1.46
CA ARG A 53 -10.44 -7.17 -0.74
C ARG A 53 -9.48 -6.48 -1.67
N VAL A 54 -8.94 -5.35 -1.22
CA VAL A 54 -7.82 -4.68 -1.87
C VAL A 54 -6.74 -4.34 -0.85
N THR A 55 -5.50 -4.68 -1.18
CA THR A 55 -4.31 -4.26 -0.41
C THR A 55 -3.52 -3.27 -1.22
N LEU A 56 -3.24 -2.12 -0.63
CA LEU A 56 -2.39 -1.06 -1.20
C LEU A 56 -1.17 -0.93 -0.30
N TRP A 57 0.02 -0.89 -0.88
CA TRP A 57 1.29 -0.79 -0.14
C TRP A 57 2.23 0.20 -0.81
N PHE A 58 3.02 0.91 0.00
CA PHE A 58 3.98 1.93 -0.41
C PHE A 58 5.31 1.68 0.30
N MET A 59 6.40 1.68 -0.44
CA MET A 59 7.79 1.62 0.04
C MET A 59 8.54 2.88 -0.37
N PHE A 60 9.52 3.27 0.42
CA PHE A 60 10.34 4.46 0.20
C PHE A 60 11.81 4.07 0.01
N GLU A 61 12.54 4.79 -0.85
CA GLU A 61 14.00 4.62 -0.99
C GLU A 61 14.75 4.89 0.34
N LYS A 62 14.18 5.79 1.15
CA LYS A 62 14.70 6.26 2.44
C LYS A 62 13.56 6.30 3.44
N ILE A 63 13.87 6.01 4.71
CA ILE A 63 12.94 6.20 5.83
C ILE A 63 12.35 7.61 5.85
N ARG A 64 11.15 7.73 6.41
CA ARG A 64 10.40 8.99 6.53
C ARG A 64 9.81 9.16 7.93
N PRO A 65 9.55 10.41 8.38
CA PRO A 65 9.12 10.66 9.75
C PRO A 65 7.78 9.99 10.02
N TYR A 66 7.63 9.37 11.20
CA TYR A 66 6.41 8.64 11.59
C TYR A 66 5.13 9.46 11.34
N ASP A 67 5.10 10.73 11.79
CA ASP A 67 3.91 11.58 11.66
C ASP A 67 3.54 11.86 10.20
N LYS A 68 4.54 11.99 9.31
CA LYS A 68 4.34 12.16 7.87
C LYS A 68 3.77 10.91 7.22
N VAL A 69 4.28 9.72 7.60
CA VAL A 69 3.78 8.45 7.06
C VAL A 69 2.39 8.11 7.60
N SER A 70 2.11 8.38 8.88
CA SER A 70 0.77 8.24 9.46
C SER A 70 -0.28 9.07 8.70
N ARG A 71 0.00 10.36 8.41
CA ARG A 71 -0.91 11.21 7.62
C ARG A 71 -1.13 10.68 6.19
N MET A 72 -0.13 10.06 5.58
CA MET A 72 -0.26 9.41 4.26
C MET A 72 -1.17 8.19 4.32
N LEU A 73 -1.04 7.37 5.37
CA LEU A 73 -1.90 6.23 5.65
C LEU A 73 -3.35 6.65 5.96
N ASP A 74 -3.55 7.74 6.69
CA ASP A 74 -4.86 8.34 6.94
C ASP A 74 -5.51 8.81 5.63
N HIS A 75 -4.78 9.54 4.78
CA HIS A 75 -5.29 10.02 3.49
C HIS A 75 -5.70 8.85 2.58
N LEU A 76 -4.89 7.78 2.52
CA LEU A 76 -5.22 6.57 1.78
C LEU A 76 -6.49 5.89 2.32
N THR A 77 -6.57 5.77 3.64
CA THR A 77 -7.70 5.17 4.37
C THR A 77 -9.00 5.91 4.07
N GLU A 78 -9.01 7.24 4.15
CA GLU A 78 -10.18 8.05 3.81
C GLU A 78 -10.53 7.97 2.30
N GLY A 79 -9.53 7.87 1.43
CA GLY A 79 -9.73 7.64 -0.01
C GLY A 79 -10.44 6.32 -0.34
N LEU A 80 -10.20 5.27 0.45
CA LEU A 80 -10.85 3.97 0.35
C LEU A 80 -12.24 3.95 1.00
N LYS A 81 -12.42 4.55 2.18
CA LYS A 81 -13.73 4.70 2.84
C LYS A 81 -14.73 5.44 1.96
N LYS A 82 -14.31 6.53 1.31
CA LYS A 82 -15.11 7.28 0.32
C LYS A 82 -15.57 6.44 -0.90
N ARG A 83 -14.98 5.26 -1.12
CA ARG A 83 -15.33 4.31 -2.19
C ARG A 83 -16.12 3.09 -1.68
N GLY A 84 -16.56 3.12 -0.42
CA GLY A 84 -17.35 2.08 0.23
C GLY A 84 -16.53 0.91 0.79
N TYR A 85 -15.21 1.06 0.96
CA TYR A 85 -14.39 0.03 1.59
C TYR A 85 -14.31 0.23 3.11
N THR A 86 -14.44 -0.86 3.86
CA THR A 86 -14.15 -0.94 5.30
C THR A 86 -12.70 -1.37 5.48
N ILE A 87 -11.91 -0.60 6.24
CA ILE A 87 -10.52 -0.99 6.55
C ILE A 87 -10.54 -2.21 7.47
N LYS A 88 -9.71 -3.22 7.15
CA LYS A 88 -9.52 -4.43 7.97
C LYS A 88 -8.16 -4.44 8.66
N LEU A 89 -7.14 -3.93 7.98
CA LEU A 89 -5.78 -3.79 8.50
C LEU A 89 -5.14 -2.53 7.92
N SER A 90 -4.33 -1.86 8.73
CA SER A 90 -3.46 -0.75 8.34
C SER A 90 -2.15 -0.88 9.11
N SER A 91 -1.02 -0.77 8.41
CA SER A 91 0.33 -0.99 8.94
C SER A 91 1.27 0.15 8.57
N LEU A 92 2.23 0.42 9.45
CA LEU A 92 3.41 1.22 9.17
C LEU A 92 4.59 0.26 9.12
N ASP A 93 5.25 0.20 7.96
CA ASP A 93 6.16 -0.89 7.62
C ASP A 93 7.61 -0.45 7.83
N GLY A 94 8.43 -1.34 8.40
CA GLY A 94 9.83 -1.03 8.75
C GLY A 94 9.96 0.13 9.74
N LEU A 95 9.16 0.11 10.82
CA LEU A 95 9.22 1.08 11.90
C LEU A 95 10.56 0.96 12.65
N VAL A 96 11.29 2.07 12.80
CA VAL A 96 12.61 2.13 13.45
C VAL A 96 12.68 3.25 14.48
N ASP A 97 13.35 2.99 15.61
CA ASP A 97 13.67 4.00 16.64
C ASP A 97 14.89 4.82 16.17
N THR A 98 14.67 6.11 15.94
CA THR A 98 15.69 7.02 15.40
C THR A 98 16.57 7.66 16.48
N THR A 99 16.45 7.21 17.74
CA THR A 99 17.39 7.52 18.83
C THR A 99 18.55 6.51 18.93
N SER A 100 18.50 5.40 18.18
CA SER A 100 19.61 4.44 18.08
C SER A 100 20.84 5.05 17.37
N PRO A 101 22.08 4.86 17.86
CA PRO A 101 23.29 5.45 17.27
C PRO A 101 23.52 5.12 15.80
N GLU A 102 22.93 4.02 15.31
CA GLU A 102 22.98 3.65 13.89
C GLU A 102 22.23 4.65 12.97
N TYR A 103 21.42 5.56 13.52
CA TYR A 103 20.70 6.61 12.79
C TYR A 103 21.31 8.01 12.94
N ASP A 104 22.32 8.21 13.80
CA ASP A 104 22.99 9.52 14.02
C ASP A 104 23.49 10.17 12.73
N SER A 105 23.91 9.35 11.76
CA SER A 105 24.42 9.76 10.45
C SER A 105 23.42 9.63 9.30
N LYS A 106 22.19 9.14 9.56
CA LYS A 106 21.15 8.89 8.53
C LYS A 106 20.15 10.06 8.51
N PRO A 107 20.20 10.95 7.48
CA PRO A 107 19.46 12.21 7.51
C PRO A 107 18.02 12.10 7.02
N GLU A 108 17.10 12.77 7.72
CA GLU A 108 15.77 13.14 7.20
C GLU A 108 15.40 14.64 7.16
N ARG A 109 15.93 15.60 7.94
CA ARG A 109 17.17 15.76 8.71
C ARG A 109 16.88 16.24 10.14
N ARG A 110 17.66 15.76 11.11
CA ARG A 110 17.59 16.10 12.56
C ARG A 110 16.22 15.81 13.16
N PHE A 111 16.01 14.55 13.56
CA PHE A 111 14.92 14.17 14.46
C PHE A 111 14.96 15.07 15.72
N PRO A 112 13.83 15.67 16.14
CA PRO A 112 13.83 16.68 17.20
C PRO A 112 14.13 16.09 18.58
N ALA A 113 14.67 16.91 19.48
CA ALA A 113 14.92 16.50 20.86
C ALA A 113 13.61 16.10 21.57
N SER A 114 13.62 14.90 22.15
CA SER A 114 12.49 14.18 22.75
C SER A 114 11.53 15.01 23.61
N ARG A 115 10.23 14.70 23.52
CA ARG A 115 9.28 14.92 24.62
C ARG A 115 8.30 13.78 24.96
N ARG A 116 7.97 12.82 24.07
CA ARG A 116 7.04 11.68 24.37
C ARG A 116 7.29 10.42 23.52
N MET A 117 6.82 9.27 24.01
CA MET A 117 6.95 7.89 23.45
C MET A 117 6.45 7.62 22.01
N HIS A 118 6.03 8.65 21.26
CA HIS A 118 5.57 8.52 19.87
C HIS A 118 6.31 9.48 18.91
N GLY A 119 7.39 10.12 19.36
CA GLY A 119 8.04 11.24 18.65
C GLY A 119 9.38 10.94 17.97
N CYS A 120 9.92 9.72 18.09
CA CYS A 120 11.28 9.39 17.63
C CYS A 120 11.32 8.15 16.72
N ASN A 121 10.30 7.95 15.88
CA ASN A 121 10.26 6.84 14.94
C ASN A 121 10.24 7.33 13.48
N ALA A 122 10.73 6.47 12.59
CA ALA A 122 10.57 6.59 11.15
C ALA A 122 10.10 5.26 10.55
N ALA A 123 9.57 5.26 9.33
CA ALA A 123 9.10 4.06 8.65
C ALA A 123 9.65 3.98 7.21
N THR A 124 9.92 2.76 6.71
CA THR A 124 10.34 2.51 5.32
C THR A 124 9.14 2.39 4.36
N GLY A 125 7.94 2.22 4.89
CA GLY A 125 6.72 2.11 4.09
C GLY A 125 5.44 2.14 4.92
N PHE A 126 4.33 1.86 4.27
CA PHE A 126 3.04 1.61 4.91
C PHE A 126 2.12 0.82 3.98
N SER A 127 1.12 0.17 4.56
CA SER A 127 0.14 -0.62 3.82
C SER A 127 -1.24 -0.58 4.46
N VAL A 128 -2.26 -0.81 3.63
CA VAL A 128 -3.65 -0.91 4.07
C VAL A 128 -4.33 -2.04 3.31
N THR A 129 -5.07 -2.88 4.03
CA THR A 129 -6.00 -3.87 3.46
C THR A 129 -7.41 -3.47 3.83
N ALA A 130 -8.23 -3.26 2.80
CA ALA A 130 -9.63 -2.89 2.95
C ALA A 130 -10.52 -3.91 2.23
N GLU A 131 -11.72 -4.11 2.77
CA GLU A 131 -12.71 -5.07 2.30
C GLU A 131 -13.99 -4.33 1.93
N LYS A 132 -14.69 -4.82 0.91
CA LYS A 132 -15.98 -4.28 0.50
C LYS A 132 -17.08 -5.29 0.84
N THR A 133 -17.70 -5.08 2.00
CA THR A 133 -18.72 -5.98 2.57
C THR A 133 -19.99 -6.05 1.74
N ASP A 134 -20.35 -4.94 1.09
CA ASP A 134 -21.65 -4.76 0.42
C ASP A 134 -21.56 -5.03 -1.09
N ALA A 135 -20.41 -5.53 -1.57
CA ALA A 135 -20.10 -5.63 -2.99
C ALA A 135 -20.59 -6.93 -3.64
N LYS A 136 -20.91 -6.80 -4.93
CA LYS A 136 -21.06 -7.94 -5.84
C LYS A 136 -19.81 -8.83 -5.78
N LEU A 137 -19.96 -10.14 -6.01
CA LEU A 137 -18.83 -11.10 -5.94
C LEU A 137 -17.66 -10.76 -6.89
N LYS A 138 -17.88 -9.98 -7.96
CA LYS A 138 -16.89 -9.70 -9.02
C LYS A 138 -16.48 -8.24 -9.12
N PHE A 139 -15.17 -8.01 -9.24
CA PHE A 139 -14.61 -6.68 -9.50
C PHE A 139 -14.91 -6.23 -10.92
N SER A 140 -15.41 -5.00 -11.05
CA SER A 140 -15.60 -4.35 -12.34
C SER A 140 -14.38 -3.53 -12.77
N SER A 141 -14.17 -3.36 -14.08
CA SER A 141 -13.08 -2.51 -14.58
C SER A 141 -13.16 -1.05 -14.11
N LYS A 142 -14.36 -0.54 -13.84
CA LYS A 142 -14.58 0.81 -13.28
C LYS A 142 -14.05 0.92 -11.84
N GLU A 143 -14.30 -0.10 -11.03
CA GLU A 143 -13.86 -0.16 -9.63
C GLU A 143 -12.34 -0.28 -9.51
N ILE A 144 -11.74 -1.19 -10.27
CA ILE A 144 -10.28 -1.34 -10.33
C ILE A 144 -9.61 -0.06 -10.82
N SER A 145 -10.20 0.63 -11.80
CA SER A 145 -9.71 1.93 -12.27
C SER A 145 -9.80 3.01 -11.19
N SER A 146 -10.92 3.09 -10.46
CA SER A 146 -11.15 4.08 -9.39
C SER A 146 -10.22 3.90 -8.19
N VAL A 147 -9.90 2.65 -7.80
CA VAL A 147 -8.93 2.39 -6.73
C VAL A 147 -7.49 2.61 -7.21
N LYS A 148 -7.18 2.24 -8.46
CA LYS A 148 -5.87 2.54 -9.09
C LYS A 148 -5.61 4.04 -9.18
N GLU A 149 -6.63 4.83 -9.49
CA GLU A 149 -6.54 6.29 -9.55
C GLU A 149 -6.10 6.89 -8.20
N VAL A 150 -6.70 6.47 -7.07
CA VAL A 150 -6.29 6.91 -5.72
C VAL A 150 -4.83 6.56 -5.45
N ALA A 151 -4.45 5.31 -5.71
CA ALA A 151 -3.09 4.83 -5.44
C ALA A 151 -2.05 5.61 -6.26
N VAL A 152 -2.35 5.93 -7.52
CA VAL A 152 -1.49 6.71 -8.41
C VAL A 152 -1.42 8.19 -7.99
N GLN A 153 -2.55 8.81 -7.66
CA GLN A 153 -2.60 10.19 -7.17
C GLN A 153 -1.79 10.34 -5.87
N LEU A 154 -2.04 9.47 -4.89
CA LEU A 154 -1.31 9.48 -3.63
C LEU A 154 0.18 9.13 -3.84
N GLY A 155 0.50 8.19 -4.73
CA GLY A 155 1.89 7.91 -5.11
C GLY A 155 2.59 9.16 -5.66
N GLN A 156 1.95 9.91 -6.57
CA GLN A 156 2.52 11.14 -7.11
C GLN A 156 2.73 12.22 -6.02
N GLU A 157 1.81 12.34 -5.06
CA GLU A 157 1.94 13.22 -3.89
C GLU A 157 3.12 12.78 -2.99
N ILE A 158 3.20 11.49 -2.67
CA ILE A 158 4.22 10.89 -1.79
C ILE A 158 5.63 11.01 -2.36
N TYR A 159 5.81 10.71 -3.65
CA TYR A 159 7.13 10.65 -4.29
C TYR A 159 7.52 11.97 -4.98
N GLY A 160 6.60 12.94 -5.09
CA GLY A 160 6.79 14.19 -5.83
C GLY A 160 6.95 14.01 -7.34
N ARG A 161 6.75 12.79 -7.85
CA ARG A 161 6.95 12.38 -9.24
C ARG A 161 6.07 11.16 -9.55
N PRO A 162 5.61 10.98 -10.80
CA PRO A 162 4.95 9.74 -11.20
C PRO A 162 5.96 8.58 -11.20
N LEU A 163 5.54 7.43 -10.65
CA LEU A 163 6.27 6.17 -10.82
C LEU A 163 5.68 5.39 -12.00
N LYS A 164 6.53 4.89 -12.89
CA LYS A 164 6.08 4.05 -14.02
C LYS A 164 5.56 2.71 -13.50
N MET A 165 4.45 2.25 -14.06
CA MET A 165 3.96 0.88 -13.91
C MET A 165 5.00 -0.08 -14.49
N VAL A 166 5.33 -1.15 -13.77
CA VAL A 166 6.26 -2.19 -14.22
C VAL A 166 5.50 -3.48 -14.50
N SER A 167 5.84 -4.16 -15.60
CA SER A 167 5.36 -5.52 -15.82
C SER A 167 5.97 -6.42 -14.77
N LEU A 168 5.13 -7.13 -14.00
CA LEU A 168 5.58 -8.20 -13.14
C LEU A 168 5.82 -9.41 -14.05
N GLN A 169 7.09 -9.72 -14.32
CA GLN A 169 7.46 -10.99 -14.91
C GLN A 169 6.98 -12.11 -13.97
N SER A 170 6.13 -12.98 -14.53
CA SER A 170 5.57 -14.19 -13.92
C SER A 170 6.56 -15.33 -13.97
#